data_AF-A0A8H4MXA9-F1
#
_entry.id   AF-A0A8H4MXA9-F1
#
_cell.length_a   1.000
_cell.length_b   1.000
_cell.length_c   1.000
_cell.angle_alpha   90.00
_cell.angle_beta   90.00
_cell.angle_gamma   90.00
#
_symmetry.space_group_name_H-M   'P 1'
#
loop_
_entity.id
_entity.type
_entity.pdbx_description
1 polymer ?
#
loop_
_entity_poly.entity_id
_entity_poly.type
_entity_poly.pdbx_seq_one_letter_code
_entity_poly.pdbx_strand_id
1 'polypeptide(L)'
;MTVPELRAVMDSIPGLCAKTCQDDLEAVNNWQFGAYWAIWRGMNSCKILPIEKFDKAIIRKMAESLLSLKDPPGISDAGKLGKISASSHTDPALFRLEVYRQLWPASSYVEPHDFVSHFVSWIQSLDEVDTEGPDRTPGQLSPDVLKSLLDSLDAGRAQEIMADTTSALLTVGDNITIDDRHQRLLRFWFVTISQTRHRFRDIFIPESSPVHRIDPIVAIPYLKTFHVDTICRLWMRCWLPQYVAEDGGTKQWKARQKGVRRFFEERRRLASKDEPRQITPFLDAICALKAKGLPYETAISKAVELIFAMYGPLIAHKLHKKAVKESLTINDPRPFAAAIEAIASTSPMQALKYFKSSPEVWLSLCPRLPLALILHDSLPRDELFALLDRRGPAIQSHRADKESISNNQLSALDTELVNIIAYAYANQTSRPTRHRFRNVYFCYLYMRDRGVPLSPLFSKAVVRAAITAPLENYEWVSTVKLRWVLRLVLSIEGPEVAERLDKLVWRWRGEVIREARRRWDEAGLFRTMGPSTVVTVRRAGLFDHDFPKWRRPFKKVVMPAGFFAPRFLRRTRFAVGEKEMRKRSWGRLSRREGGMGGVTNLGGECKGHHVSLY
;
A
#
# COMPACT_ATOMS: atom_id res chain seq x y z
N MET A 1 4.66 -37.96 50.07
CA MET A 1 5.61 -37.51 49.03
C MET A 1 6.10 -36.13 49.43
N THR A 2 7.40 -35.96 49.62
CA THR A 2 8.00 -34.67 49.99
C THR A 2 8.07 -33.74 48.75
N VAL A 3 8.22 -32.42 48.95
CA VAL A 3 8.37 -31.46 47.84
C VAL A 3 9.53 -31.84 46.89
N PRO A 4 10.72 -32.24 47.39
CA PRO A 4 11.82 -32.68 46.51
C PRO A 4 11.48 -33.90 45.67
N GLU A 5 10.74 -34.87 46.21
CA GLU A 5 10.31 -36.07 45.48
C GLU A 5 9.37 -35.70 44.33
N LEU A 6 8.37 -34.84 44.58
CA LEU A 6 7.45 -34.40 43.51
C LEU A 6 8.18 -33.60 42.43
N ARG A 7 9.13 -32.76 42.81
CA ARG A 7 9.97 -32.03 41.87
C ARG A 7 10.78 -32.98 40.98
N ALA A 8 11.42 -33.99 41.57
CA ALA A 8 12.17 -35.01 40.83
C ALA A 8 11.28 -35.80 39.86
N VAL A 9 10.04 -36.12 40.26
CA VAL A 9 9.05 -36.73 39.36
C VAL A 9 8.79 -35.80 38.17
N MET A 10 8.52 -34.52 38.41
CA MET A 10 8.22 -33.55 37.35
C MET A 10 9.39 -33.31 36.38
N ASP A 11 10.62 -33.30 36.90
CA ASP A 11 11.83 -33.21 36.09
C ASP A 11 12.04 -34.45 35.20
N SER A 12 11.55 -35.62 35.63
CA SER A 12 11.67 -36.87 34.86
C SER A 12 10.62 -37.02 33.76
N ILE A 13 9.48 -36.32 33.84
CA ILE A 13 8.36 -36.46 32.88
C ILE A 13 8.80 -36.28 31.42
N PRO A 14 9.56 -35.24 31.05
CA PRO A 14 9.93 -35.06 29.64
C PRO A 14 10.73 -36.22 29.07
N GLY A 15 11.71 -36.72 29.84
CA GLY A 15 12.56 -37.85 29.44
C GLY A 15 11.80 -39.18 29.40
N LEU A 16 10.87 -39.40 30.33
CA LEU A 16 10.01 -40.59 30.33
C LEU A 16 9.10 -40.61 29.11
N CYS A 17 8.40 -39.51 28.82
CA CYS A 17 7.52 -39.42 27.65
C CYS A 17 8.30 -39.56 26.34
N ALA A 18 9.48 -38.94 26.22
CA ALA A 18 10.35 -39.10 25.04
C ALA A 18 10.74 -40.55 24.81
N LYS A 19 11.13 -41.27 25.88
CA LYS A 19 11.49 -42.69 25.80
C LYS A 19 10.31 -43.59 25.43
N THR A 20 9.10 -43.26 25.90
CA THR A 20 7.90 -44.07 25.66
C THR A 20 7.33 -43.88 24.26
N CYS A 21 7.35 -42.65 23.72
CA CYS A 21 6.68 -42.31 22.48
C CYS A 21 7.54 -42.48 21.20
N GLN A 22 8.74 -43.10 21.31
CA GLN A 22 9.60 -43.43 20.16
C GLN A 22 9.83 -42.26 19.18
N ASP A 23 10.15 -41.08 19.71
CA ASP A 23 10.45 -39.85 18.95
C ASP A 23 9.27 -39.21 18.18
N ASP A 24 8.03 -39.69 18.34
CA ASP A 24 6.85 -38.96 17.87
C ASP A 24 6.61 -37.71 18.75
N LEU A 25 7.07 -36.54 18.26
CA LEU A 25 7.00 -35.27 18.97
C LEU A 25 5.57 -34.89 19.41
N GLU A 26 4.55 -35.20 18.62
CA GLU A 26 3.16 -34.89 18.95
C GLU A 26 2.66 -35.79 20.07
N ALA A 27 2.95 -37.09 19.99
CA ALA A 27 2.66 -38.03 21.06
C ALA A 27 3.41 -37.64 22.35
N VAL A 28 4.70 -37.29 22.27
CA VAL A 28 5.49 -36.83 23.43
C VAL A 28 4.81 -35.66 24.12
N ASN A 29 4.40 -34.62 23.36
CA ASN A 29 3.73 -33.45 23.93
C ASN A 29 2.39 -33.81 24.60
N ASN A 30 1.58 -34.64 23.96
CA ASN A 30 0.29 -35.08 24.50
C ASN A 30 0.44 -35.90 25.79
N TRP A 31 1.45 -36.77 25.85
CA TRP A 31 1.73 -37.58 27.05
C TRP A 31 2.30 -36.73 28.20
N GLN A 32 3.23 -35.80 27.91
CA GLN A 32 3.74 -34.87 28.91
C GLN A 32 2.59 -34.04 29.49
N PHE A 33 1.72 -33.51 28.62
CA PHE A 33 0.54 -32.78 29.02
C PHE A 33 -0.39 -33.60 29.92
N GLY A 34 -0.71 -34.84 29.52
CA GLY A 34 -1.54 -35.76 30.29
C GLY A 34 -0.96 -36.07 31.67
N ALA A 35 0.37 -36.22 31.77
CA ALA A 35 1.06 -36.44 33.04
C ALA A 35 0.92 -35.24 33.98
N TYR A 36 1.19 -34.02 33.50
CA TYR A 36 1.00 -32.80 34.30
C TYR A 36 -0.45 -32.61 34.72
N TRP A 37 -1.41 -32.88 33.82
CA TRP A 37 -2.83 -32.81 34.12
C TRP A 37 -3.27 -33.82 35.20
N ALA A 38 -2.75 -35.06 35.13
CA ALA A 38 -3.01 -36.07 36.15
C ALA A 38 -2.47 -35.66 37.53
N ILE A 39 -1.23 -35.15 37.57
CA ILE A 39 -0.63 -34.64 38.82
C ILE A 39 -1.49 -33.52 39.39
N TRP A 40 -1.87 -32.54 38.57
CA TRP A 40 -2.71 -31.43 38.99
C TRP A 40 -4.07 -31.85 39.52
N ARG A 41 -4.72 -32.79 38.83
CA ARG A 41 -6.00 -33.33 39.28
C ARG A 41 -5.84 -34.08 40.59
N GLY A 42 -4.74 -34.80 40.77
CA GLY A 42 -4.38 -35.45 42.02
C GLY A 42 -4.22 -34.44 43.16
N MET A 43 -3.49 -33.35 42.91
CA MET A 43 -3.32 -32.25 43.88
C MET A 43 -4.67 -31.62 44.26
N ASN A 44 -5.52 -31.30 43.29
CA ASN A 44 -6.84 -30.68 43.53
C ASN A 44 -7.86 -31.61 44.19
N SER A 45 -7.77 -32.92 43.92
CA SER A 45 -8.69 -33.91 44.52
C SER A 45 -8.29 -34.27 45.95
N CYS A 46 -7.07 -33.90 46.37
CA CYS A 46 -6.58 -34.18 47.72
C CYS A 46 -7.25 -33.23 48.72
N LYS A 47 -8.27 -33.71 49.44
CA LYS A 47 -9.01 -32.93 50.45
C LYS A 47 -8.18 -32.47 51.66
N ILE A 48 -6.93 -32.92 51.76
CA ILE A 48 -6.07 -32.75 52.95
C ILE A 48 -5.42 -31.36 52.99
N LEU A 49 -5.05 -30.80 51.82
CA LEU A 49 -4.41 -29.49 51.73
C LEU A 49 -5.07 -28.69 50.60
N PRO A 50 -5.61 -27.49 50.87
CA PRO A 50 -6.08 -26.60 49.81
C PRO A 50 -4.91 -26.25 48.88
N ILE A 51 -5.20 -26.05 47.60
CA ILE A 51 -4.17 -25.81 46.56
C ILE A 51 -3.25 -24.63 46.89
N GLU A 52 -3.81 -23.63 47.58
CA GLU A 52 -3.12 -22.43 48.08
C GLU A 52 -1.98 -22.74 49.07
N LYS A 53 -1.98 -23.93 49.70
CA LYS A 53 -0.94 -24.41 50.61
C LYS A 53 0.09 -25.32 49.95
N PHE A 54 -0.05 -25.63 48.65
CA PHE A 54 1.00 -26.36 47.94
C PHE A 54 2.22 -25.48 47.71
N ASP A 55 3.38 -26.13 47.62
CA ASP A 55 4.63 -25.43 47.37
C ASP A 55 4.59 -24.73 46.00
N LYS A 56 4.77 -23.41 46.01
CA LYS A 56 4.80 -22.58 44.80
C LYS A 56 5.89 -23.03 43.82
N ALA A 57 6.98 -23.63 44.29
CA ALA A 57 8.04 -24.15 43.43
C ALA A 57 7.54 -25.30 42.53
N ILE A 58 6.63 -26.15 43.02
CA ILE A 58 6.02 -27.24 42.25
C ILE A 58 5.11 -26.67 41.17
N ILE A 59 4.21 -25.74 41.55
CA ILE A 59 3.28 -25.12 40.59
C ILE A 59 4.06 -24.35 39.52
N ARG A 60 5.13 -23.63 39.92
CA ARG A 60 6.04 -22.93 39.01
C ARG A 60 6.67 -23.87 38.00
N LYS A 61 7.25 -24.96 38.48
CA LYS A 61 7.85 -25.96 37.60
C LYS A 61 6.82 -26.55 36.61
N MET A 62 5.59 -26.77 37.07
CA MET A 62 4.53 -27.32 36.20
C MET A 62 4.20 -26.35 35.07
N ALA A 63 4.04 -25.07 35.40
CA ALA A 63 3.77 -24.02 34.43
C ALA A 63 4.95 -23.82 33.45
N GLU A 64 6.20 -23.79 33.92
CA GLU A 64 7.39 -23.74 33.05
C GLU A 64 7.41 -24.92 32.06
N SER A 65 7.16 -26.13 32.55
CA SER A 65 7.07 -27.32 31.69
C SER A 65 5.92 -27.23 30.69
N LEU A 66 4.73 -26.77 31.12
CA LEU A 66 3.57 -26.61 30.24
C LEU A 66 3.76 -25.52 29.18
N LEU A 67 4.57 -24.49 29.46
CA LEU A 67 4.96 -23.46 28.49
C LEU A 67 5.88 -24.03 27.40
N SER A 68 6.76 -24.99 27.76
CA SER A 68 7.72 -25.58 26.83
C SER A 68 7.14 -26.59 25.82
N LEU A 69 5.87 -26.98 25.98
CA LEU A 69 5.19 -27.95 25.10
C LEU A 69 4.82 -27.30 23.76
N LYS A 70 5.37 -27.81 22.64
CA LYS A 70 4.97 -27.43 21.28
C LYS A 70 3.53 -27.87 21.03
N ASP A 71 2.68 -26.97 20.56
CA ASP A 71 1.28 -27.23 20.19
C ASP A 71 0.37 -27.73 21.32
N PRO A 72 -0.10 -26.83 22.20
CA PRO A 72 -1.23 -27.15 23.05
C PRO A 72 -2.45 -27.59 22.24
N PRO A 73 -3.19 -28.61 22.68
CA PRO A 73 -4.60 -28.73 22.29
C PRO A 73 -5.33 -27.39 22.44
N GLY A 74 -5.85 -26.88 21.32
CA GLY A 74 -6.57 -25.61 21.26
C GLY A 74 -7.83 -25.61 22.14
N ILE A 75 -8.28 -24.42 22.53
CA ILE A 75 -9.53 -24.25 23.29
C ILE A 75 -10.66 -24.80 22.42
N SER A 76 -11.22 -25.95 22.83
CA SER A 76 -12.22 -26.64 22.02
C SER A 76 -13.59 -25.97 22.12
N ASP A 77 -13.83 -25.18 23.18
CA ASP A 77 -15.09 -24.49 23.44
C ASP A 77 -14.86 -23.18 24.23
N ALA A 78 -14.87 -22.04 23.52
CA ALA A 78 -14.70 -20.71 24.11
C ALA A 78 -15.77 -20.35 25.16
N GLY A 79 -16.94 -20.99 25.14
CA GLY A 79 -18.00 -20.80 26.14
C GLY A 79 -17.65 -21.32 27.53
N LYS A 80 -16.68 -22.23 27.64
CA LYS A 80 -16.23 -22.80 28.92
C LYS A 80 -15.24 -21.91 29.68
N LEU A 81 -14.59 -20.95 29.01
CA LEU A 81 -13.73 -19.94 29.64
C LEU A 81 -14.47 -19.13 30.73
N GLY A 82 -15.78 -18.91 30.58
CA GLY A 82 -16.58 -18.21 31.60
C GLY A 82 -16.84 -19.02 32.89
N LYS A 83 -16.59 -20.34 32.88
CA LYS A 83 -16.91 -21.27 33.98
C LYS A 83 -15.67 -21.86 34.65
N ILE A 84 -14.49 -21.24 34.49
CA ILE A 84 -13.20 -21.72 35.01
C ILE A 84 -13.30 -22.09 36.51
N SER A 85 -14.04 -21.32 37.31
CA SER A 85 -14.14 -21.52 38.76
C SER A 85 -15.06 -22.67 39.22
N ALA A 86 -15.83 -23.32 38.33
CA ALA A 86 -16.97 -24.14 38.76
C ALA A 86 -16.86 -25.66 38.51
N SER A 87 -15.85 -26.17 37.79
CA SER A 87 -15.74 -27.62 37.55
C SER A 87 -14.33 -28.07 37.19
N SER A 88 -14.00 -29.34 37.49
CA SER A 88 -12.82 -30.02 36.96
C SER A 88 -12.91 -30.08 35.43
N HIS A 89 -12.24 -29.14 34.75
CA HIS A 89 -12.32 -29.04 33.30
C HIS A 89 -11.50 -30.16 32.65
N THR A 90 -12.08 -30.82 31.66
CA THR A 90 -11.39 -31.75 30.73
C THR A 90 -10.73 -31.01 29.57
N ASP A 91 -10.95 -29.69 29.46
CA ASP A 91 -10.34 -28.87 28.42
C ASP A 91 -8.87 -28.58 28.77
N PRO A 92 -7.93 -29.01 27.91
CA PRO A 92 -6.52 -28.83 28.14
C PRO A 92 -6.05 -27.38 28.32
N ALA A 93 -6.64 -26.44 27.60
CA ALA A 93 -6.27 -25.03 27.67
C ALA A 93 -6.75 -24.40 28.99
N LEU A 94 -7.92 -24.81 29.48
CA LEU A 94 -8.41 -24.39 30.80
C LEU A 94 -7.57 -24.96 31.93
N PHE A 95 -7.07 -26.20 31.79
CA PHE A 95 -6.11 -26.75 32.74
C PHE A 95 -4.83 -25.91 32.80
N ARG A 96 -4.22 -25.56 31.67
CA ARG A 96 -3.03 -24.69 31.66
C ARG A 96 -3.33 -23.35 32.33
N LEU A 97 -4.45 -22.73 31.96
CA LEU A 97 -4.88 -21.48 32.56
C LEU A 97 -5.08 -21.60 34.08
N GLU A 98 -5.60 -22.72 34.58
CA GLU A 98 -5.75 -22.95 36.02
C GLU A 98 -4.39 -23.14 36.71
N VAL A 99 -3.46 -23.89 36.11
CA VAL A 99 -2.07 -24.00 36.63
C VAL A 99 -1.41 -22.63 36.68
N TYR A 100 -1.52 -21.85 35.61
CA TYR A 100 -1.02 -20.47 35.59
C TYR A 100 -1.75 -19.63 36.64
N ARG A 101 -3.07 -19.72 36.77
CA ARG A 101 -3.83 -18.96 37.77
C ARG A 101 -3.37 -19.26 39.20
N GLN A 102 -2.97 -20.49 39.52
CA GLN A 102 -2.45 -20.83 40.84
C GLN A 102 -1.00 -20.41 41.07
N LEU A 103 -0.20 -20.27 40.00
CA LEU A 103 1.05 -19.52 40.06
C LEU A 103 0.83 -18.04 40.40
N TRP A 104 -0.40 -17.58 40.21
CA TRP A 104 -0.91 -16.23 40.45
C TRP A 104 -1.77 -16.18 41.73
N PRO A 105 -1.20 -16.33 42.94
CA PRO A 105 -1.98 -16.09 44.12
C PRO A 105 -2.50 -14.65 44.03
N ALA A 106 -3.79 -14.45 44.34
CA ALA A 106 -4.39 -13.12 44.51
C ALA A 106 -3.75 -12.31 45.66
N SER A 107 -2.66 -12.81 46.25
CA SER A 107 -1.93 -12.17 47.33
C SER A 107 -0.84 -11.26 46.77
N SER A 108 -0.74 -10.08 47.38
CA SER A 108 0.09 -8.92 47.03
C SER A 108 1.62 -9.13 47.08
N TYR A 109 2.13 -10.37 47.09
CA TYR A 109 3.52 -10.68 47.49
C TYR A 109 4.45 -11.18 46.38
N VAL A 110 4.00 -11.30 45.13
CA VAL A 110 4.90 -11.69 44.03
C VAL A 110 5.31 -10.44 43.25
N GLU A 111 6.61 -10.26 42.98
CA GLU A 111 7.10 -9.10 42.23
C GLU A 111 6.69 -9.17 40.74
N PRO A 112 6.37 -8.04 40.10
CA PRO A 112 5.95 -7.98 38.69
C PRO A 112 6.97 -8.57 37.71
N HIS A 113 8.27 -8.43 38.01
CA HIS A 113 9.36 -8.75 37.09
C HIS A 113 9.44 -10.23 36.68
N ASP A 114 9.14 -11.14 37.61
CA ASP A 114 9.12 -12.58 37.29
C ASP A 114 8.11 -12.88 36.18
N PHE A 115 6.93 -12.22 36.20
CA PHE A 115 5.84 -12.46 35.25
C PHE A 115 6.15 -11.94 33.85
N VAL A 116 6.81 -10.81 33.78
CA VAL A 116 7.12 -10.09 32.54
C VAL A 116 8.01 -10.94 31.64
N SER A 117 9.01 -11.60 32.21
CA SER A 117 9.91 -12.51 31.48
C SER A 117 9.16 -13.66 30.80
N HIS A 118 8.17 -14.24 31.49
CA HIS A 118 7.35 -15.31 30.94
C HIS A 118 6.41 -14.82 29.84
N PHE A 119 5.75 -13.67 30.03
CA PHE A 119 4.92 -13.08 28.99
C PHE A 119 5.72 -12.77 27.73
N VAL A 120 6.91 -12.19 27.87
CA VAL A 120 7.81 -11.91 26.74
C VAL A 120 8.20 -13.20 26.03
N SER A 121 8.67 -14.21 26.77
CA SER A 121 9.05 -15.51 26.18
C SER A 121 7.88 -16.17 25.47
N TRP A 122 6.67 -16.05 26.04
CA TRP A 122 5.47 -16.59 25.44
C TRP A 122 5.13 -15.88 24.14
N ILE A 123 5.08 -14.54 24.15
CA ILE A 123 4.80 -13.73 22.95
C ILE A 123 5.84 -14.01 21.86
N GLN A 124 7.12 -14.15 22.22
CA GLN A 124 8.19 -14.54 21.29
C GLN A 124 7.96 -15.92 20.66
N SER A 125 7.53 -16.89 21.48
CA SER A 125 7.22 -18.24 21.00
C SER A 125 6.02 -18.25 20.07
N LEU A 126 5.04 -17.37 20.28
CA LEU A 126 3.85 -17.25 19.42
C LEU A 126 4.17 -16.64 18.05
N ASP A 127 5.05 -15.64 17.97
CA ASP A 127 5.48 -15.04 16.69
C ASP A 127 6.30 -16.04 15.85
N GLU A 128 7.16 -16.84 16.47
CA GLU A 128 7.93 -17.88 15.76
C GLU A 128 7.01 -18.87 15.05
N VAL A 129 5.87 -19.18 15.67
CA VAL A 129 4.89 -20.16 15.18
C VAL A 129 4.00 -19.60 14.06
N ASP A 130 3.68 -18.29 14.06
CA ASP A 130 2.83 -17.63 13.05
C ASP A 130 3.56 -17.39 11.71
N THR A 131 4.91 -17.41 11.71
CA THR A 131 5.70 -17.22 10.48
C THR A 131 5.75 -18.44 9.55
N GLU A 132 5.30 -19.61 10.01
CA GLU A 132 5.34 -20.88 9.25
C GLU A 132 4.04 -21.17 8.46
N GLY A 133 3.62 -20.24 7.60
CA GLY A 133 2.69 -20.48 6.48
C GLY A 133 1.19 -20.70 6.80
N PRO A 134 0.28 -20.47 5.82
CA PRO A 134 -1.17 -20.46 6.02
C PRO A 134 -1.85 -21.84 6.21
N ASP A 135 -1.11 -22.95 6.11
CA ASP A 135 -1.67 -24.30 6.08
C ASP A 135 -1.61 -25.06 7.43
N ARG A 136 -1.24 -24.40 8.53
CA ARG A 136 -1.23 -25.06 9.86
C ARG A 136 -2.56 -24.96 10.61
N THR A 137 -2.94 -26.10 11.19
CA THR A 137 -4.15 -26.38 11.97
C THR A 137 -4.20 -25.62 13.31
N PRO A 138 -5.40 -25.49 13.95
CA PRO A 138 -5.71 -24.56 15.04
C PRO A 138 -5.15 -24.93 16.44
N GLY A 139 -3.99 -25.59 16.51
CA GLY A 139 -3.33 -25.98 17.78
C GLY A 139 -2.48 -24.88 18.44
N GLN A 140 -2.49 -23.67 17.90
CA GLN A 140 -1.62 -22.60 18.37
C GLN A 140 -2.26 -21.88 19.57
N LEU A 141 -1.43 -21.53 20.55
CA LEU A 141 -1.79 -20.71 21.69
C LEU A 141 -2.41 -19.38 21.23
N SER A 142 -3.74 -19.33 21.29
CA SER A 142 -4.49 -18.14 20.89
C SER A 142 -4.14 -16.95 21.79
N PRO A 143 -4.14 -15.70 21.25
CA PRO A 143 -4.23 -14.47 22.04
C PRO A 143 -5.25 -14.54 23.20
N ASP A 144 -6.26 -15.40 23.08
CA ASP A 144 -7.26 -15.67 24.11
C ASP A 144 -6.68 -16.17 25.43
N VAL A 145 -5.56 -16.90 25.42
CA VAL A 145 -4.97 -17.42 26.67
C VAL A 145 -4.29 -16.29 27.44
N LEU A 146 -3.47 -15.50 26.77
CA LEU A 146 -2.87 -14.28 27.35
C LEU A 146 -3.95 -13.31 27.82
N LYS A 147 -4.99 -13.11 27.01
CA LYS A 147 -6.15 -12.30 27.36
C LYS A 147 -6.86 -12.84 28.60
N SER A 148 -7.16 -14.14 28.67
CA SER A 148 -7.86 -14.76 29.80
C SER A 148 -7.05 -14.68 31.09
N LEU A 149 -5.73 -14.83 30.96
CA LEU A 149 -4.80 -14.66 32.07
C LEU A 149 -4.84 -13.22 32.58
N LEU A 150 -4.65 -12.24 31.69
CA LEU A 150 -4.75 -10.82 32.06
C LEU A 150 -6.12 -10.50 32.66
N ASP A 151 -7.20 -11.00 32.06
CA ASP A 151 -8.57 -10.83 32.54
C ASP A 151 -8.72 -11.38 33.96
N SER A 152 -8.08 -12.50 34.31
CA SER A 152 -8.18 -13.10 35.64
C SER A 152 -7.56 -12.25 36.77
N LEU A 153 -6.67 -11.32 36.44
CA LEU A 153 -5.99 -10.45 37.41
C LEU A 153 -6.88 -9.29 37.86
N ASP A 154 -6.53 -8.66 38.99
CA ASP A 154 -7.08 -7.37 39.34
C ASP A 154 -6.60 -6.29 38.35
N ALA A 155 -7.39 -5.24 38.18
CA ALA A 155 -7.15 -4.23 37.15
C ALA A 155 -5.81 -3.49 37.35
N GLY A 156 -5.38 -3.26 38.59
CA GLY A 156 -4.13 -2.57 38.89
C GLY A 156 -2.93 -3.41 38.50
N ARG A 157 -2.95 -4.68 38.90
CA ARG A 157 -1.89 -5.64 38.59
C ARG A 157 -1.81 -6.00 37.12
N ALA A 158 -2.95 -6.19 36.46
CA ALA A 158 -3.00 -6.43 35.03
C ALA A 158 -2.33 -5.28 34.27
N GLN A 159 -2.60 -4.03 34.67
CA GLN A 159 -2.00 -2.86 34.04
C GLN A 159 -0.49 -2.79 34.25
N GLU A 160 -0.01 -3.08 35.47
CA GLU A 160 1.43 -3.12 35.79
C GLU A 160 2.15 -4.16 34.92
N ILE A 161 1.65 -5.40 34.89
CA ILE A 161 2.20 -6.47 34.03
C ILE A 161 2.15 -6.05 32.58
N MET A 162 1.09 -5.37 32.13
CA MET A 162 1.00 -4.96 30.75
C MET A 162 2.04 -3.90 30.37
N ALA A 163 2.21 -2.89 31.23
CA ALA A 163 3.21 -1.85 31.05
C ALA A 163 4.62 -2.43 31.07
N ASP A 164 4.92 -3.33 32.02
CA ASP A 164 6.24 -3.94 32.15
C ASP A 164 6.53 -4.91 31.01
N THR A 165 5.54 -5.68 30.54
CA THR A 165 5.67 -6.54 29.36
C THR A 165 5.92 -5.72 28.11
N THR A 166 5.17 -4.62 27.92
CA THR A 166 5.45 -3.67 26.83
C THR A 166 6.87 -3.12 26.93
N SER A 167 7.33 -2.75 28.13
CA SER A 167 8.68 -2.24 28.35
C SER A 167 9.74 -3.29 28.02
N ALA A 168 9.55 -4.54 28.46
CA ALA A 168 10.49 -5.63 28.21
C ALA A 168 10.56 -6.02 26.74
N LEU A 169 9.43 -6.03 26.01
CA LEU A 169 9.41 -6.19 24.55
C LEU A 169 10.16 -5.07 23.80
N LEU A 170 10.40 -3.94 24.46
CA LEU A 170 11.12 -2.79 23.90
C LEU A 170 12.58 -2.70 24.33
N THR A 171 13.07 -3.58 25.21
CA THR A 171 14.48 -3.62 25.64
C THR A 171 15.40 -4.13 24.54
N VAL A 172 15.42 -3.42 23.41
CA VAL A 172 16.44 -3.53 22.37
C VAL A 172 17.57 -2.57 22.76
N GLY A 173 18.82 -3.03 22.64
CA GLY A 173 20.02 -2.27 23.04
C GLY A 173 19.98 -0.80 22.59
N ASP A 174 20.56 0.09 23.40
CA ASP A 174 20.25 1.54 23.45
C ASP A 174 20.27 2.35 22.15
N ASN A 175 20.77 1.81 21.03
CA ASN A 175 20.88 2.49 19.74
C ASN A 175 20.25 1.74 18.55
N ILE A 176 19.54 0.64 18.78
CA ILE A 176 19.03 -0.18 17.68
C ILE A 176 17.60 0.23 17.33
N THR A 177 17.38 0.59 16.07
CA THR A 177 16.04 0.75 15.49
C THR A 177 15.24 -0.52 15.68
N ILE A 178 14.00 -0.44 16.16
CA ILE A 178 13.12 -1.60 16.36
C ILE A 178 13.00 -2.35 15.02
N ASP A 179 13.51 -3.57 14.97
CA ASP A 179 13.44 -4.41 13.78
C ASP A 179 11.98 -4.83 13.48
N ASP A 180 11.75 -5.38 12.28
CA ASP A 180 10.42 -5.81 11.86
C ASP A 180 9.84 -6.92 12.77
N ARG A 181 10.70 -7.74 13.40
CA ARG A 181 10.28 -8.81 14.31
C ARG A 181 9.68 -8.22 15.59
N HIS A 182 10.35 -7.27 16.22
CA HIS A 182 9.88 -6.59 17.41
C HIS A 182 8.61 -5.78 17.14
N GLN A 183 8.48 -5.16 15.96
CA GLN A 183 7.23 -4.50 15.56
C GLN A 183 6.06 -5.49 15.46
N ARG A 184 6.28 -6.70 14.92
CA ARG A 184 5.25 -7.76 14.91
C ARG A 184 4.88 -8.22 16.31
N LEU A 185 5.87 -8.51 17.16
CA LEU A 185 5.65 -8.91 18.56
C LEU A 185 4.83 -7.86 19.32
N LEU A 186 5.19 -6.58 19.20
CA LEU A 186 4.45 -5.49 19.81
C LEU A 186 3.04 -5.37 19.26
N ARG A 187 2.85 -5.50 17.94
CA ARG A 187 1.53 -5.46 17.32
C ARG A 187 0.64 -6.60 17.84
N PHE A 188 1.18 -7.81 17.90
CA PHE A 188 0.49 -8.97 18.49
C PHE A 188 0.09 -8.67 19.92
N TRP A 189 1.04 -8.20 20.73
CA TRP A 189 0.79 -7.82 22.11
C TRP A 189 -0.29 -6.74 22.26
N PHE A 190 -0.26 -5.68 21.44
CA PHE A 190 -1.28 -4.64 21.45
C PHE A 190 -2.66 -5.16 21.04
N VAL A 191 -2.75 -6.13 20.13
CA VAL A 191 -4.01 -6.82 19.81
C VAL A 191 -4.50 -7.59 21.04
N THR A 192 -3.66 -8.40 21.66
CA THR A 192 -4.01 -9.19 22.85
C THR A 192 -4.55 -8.30 23.97
N ILE A 193 -3.81 -7.26 24.36
CA ILE A 193 -4.24 -6.40 25.47
C ILE A 193 -5.50 -5.60 25.12
N SER A 194 -5.69 -5.20 23.85
CA SER A 194 -6.87 -4.44 23.41
C SER A 194 -8.20 -5.20 23.58
N GLN A 195 -8.11 -6.53 23.68
CA GLN A 195 -9.28 -7.40 23.79
C GLN A 195 -9.67 -7.69 25.25
N THR A 196 -8.80 -7.41 26.22
CA THR A 196 -9.04 -7.70 27.64
C THR A 196 -10.18 -6.83 28.22
N ARG A 197 -10.75 -7.28 29.35
CA ARG A 197 -11.84 -6.59 30.07
C ARG A 197 -11.37 -5.36 30.84
N HIS A 198 -10.07 -5.24 31.06
CA HIS A 198 -9.49 -4.16 31.85
C HIS A 198 -9.54 -2.87 31.05
N ARG A 199 -10.48 -1.96 31.40
CA ARG A 199 -10.54 -0.64 30.77
C ARG A 199 -9.35 0.19 31.25
N PHE A 200 -8.39 0.39 30.37
CA PHE A 200 -7.05 0.76 30.78
C PHE A 200 -6.87 2.21 31.18
N ARG A 201 -6.07 2.40 32.22
CA ARG A 201 -5.18 3.56 32.31
C ARG A 201 -3.96 3.28 31.42
N ASP A 202 -3.52 4.35 30.80
CA ASP A 202 -2.26 4.55 30.13
C ASP A 202 -1.11 3.60 30.54
N ILE A 203 -0.81 2.61 29.69
CA ILE A 203 0.35 1.70 29.84
C ILE A 203 1.68 2.37 29.43
N PHE A 204 1.63 3.57 28.85
CA PHE A 204 2.80 4.29 28.35
C PHE A 204 3.41 5.20 29.42
N ILE A 205 3.62 4.67 30.63
CA ILE A 205 4.02 5.44 31.83
C ILE A 205 5.35 6.19 31.56
N PRO A 206 5.43 7.51 31.86
CA PRO A 206 6.45 8.40 31.30
C PRO A 206 7.84 8.38 31.97
N GLU A 207 8.05 7.71 33.10
CA GLU A 207 9.23 8.01 33.93
C GLU A 207 10.54 7.34 33.49
N SER A 208 10.52 6.39 32.54
CA SER A 208 11.76 5.74 32.06
C SER A 208 11.65 5.06 30.68
N SER A 209 10.54 5.22 29.96
CA SER A 209 10.15 4.17 29.02
C SER A 209 10.65 4.36 27.56
N PRO A 210 11.08 3.27 26.90
CA PRO A 210 11.37 3.20 25.46
C PRO A 210 10.15 3.41 24.55
N VAL A 211 8.98 3.83 25.06
CA VAL A 211 7.76 4.08 24.25
C VAL A 211 8.01 5.00 23.05
N HIS A 212 8.86 6.00 23.20
CA HIS A 212 9.17 6.93 22.12
C HIS A 212 9.71 6.19 20.88
N ARG A 213 10.42 5.07 21.07
CA ARG A 213 10.94 4.23 19.99
C ARG A 213 9.86 3.48 19.20
N ILE A 214 8.64 3.36 19.75
CA ILE A 214 7.53 2.66 19.09
C ILE A 214 6.91 3.56 18.03
N ASP A 215 6.77 3.05 16.81
CA ASP A 215 5.89 3.70 15.83
C ASP A 215 4.43 3.60 16.34
N PRO A 216 3.71 4.74 16.53
CA PRO A 216 2.34 4.73 17.03
C PRO A 216 1.37 3.88 16.20
N ILE A 217 1.69 3.59 14.93
CA ILE A 217 0.92 2.68 14.07
C ILE A 217 0.87 1.26 14.64
N VAL A 218 1.98 0.79 15.23
CA VAL A 218 2.07 -0.54 15.87
C VAL A 218 1.11 -0.64 17.05
N ALA A 219 0.89 0.46 17.77
CA ALA A 219 0.00 0.54 18.92
C ALA A 219 -1.49 0.73 18.56
N ILE A 220 -1.86 0.83 17.29
CA ILE A 220 -3.25 1.11 16.86
C ILE A 220 -4.30 0.17 17.46
N PRO A 221 -4.11 -1.17 17.50
CA PRO A 221 -5.10 -2.07 18.11
C PRO A 221 -5.47 -1.64 19.53
N TYR A 222 -4.47 -1.27 20.31
CA TYR A 222 -4.63 -0.75 21.66
C TYR A 222 -5.21 0.67 21.69
N LEU A 223 -4.68 1.58 20.86
CA LEU A 223 -5.14 2.98 20.82
C LEU A 223 -6.62 3.10 20.45
N LYS A 224 -7.15 2.19 19.61
CA LYS A 224 -8.58 2.16 19.25
C LYS A 224 -9.54 1.97 20.43
N THR A 225 -9.05 1.48 21.56
CA THR A 225 -9.86 1.33 22.79
C THR A 225 -10.09 2.66 23.52
N PHE A 226 -9.37 3.72 23.16
CA PHE A 226 -9.42 5.02 23.82
C PHE A 226 -10.24 6.06 23.04
N HIS A 227 -10.75 7.05 23.78
CA HIS A 227 -11.29 8.26 23.16
C HIS A 227 -10.17 9.06 22.47
N VAL A 228 -10.48 9.70 21.34
CA VAL A 228 -9.50 10.45 20.53
C VAL A 228 -8.70 11.49 21.34
N ASP A 229 -9.33 12.17 22.31
CA ASP A 229 -8.64 13.11 23.18
C ASP A 229 -7.54 12.45 24.02
N THR A 230 -7.81 11.24 24.51
CA THR A 230 -6.82 10.45 25.27
C THR A 230 -5.69 10.03 24.34
N ILE A 231 -6.00 9.58 23.13
CA ILE A 231 -4.99 9.22 22.12
C ILE A 231 -4.10 10.42 21.77
N CYS A 232 -4.69 11.60 21.57
CA CYS A 232 -3.93 12.82 21.30
C CYS A 232 -3.02 13.19 22.49
N ARG A 233 -3.50 13.06 23.73
CA ARG A 233 -2.68 13.31 24.93
C ARG A 233 -1.53 12.32 25.07
N LEU A 234 -1.77 11.03 24.82
CA LEU A 234 -0.74 10.01 24.74
C LEU A 234 0.28 10.39 23.67
N TRP A 235 -0.20 10.79 22.48
CA TRP A 235 0.65 11.18 21.37
C TRP A 235 1.51 12.40 21.65
N MET A 236 0.93 13.44 22.26
CA MET A 236 1.66 14.62 22.71
C MET A 236 2.71 14.32 23.79
N ARG A 237 2.46 13.30 24.62
CA ARG A 237 3.36 12.95 25.71
C ARG A 237 4.49 12.03 25.24
N CYS A 238 4.16 11.00 24.46
CA CYS A 238 5.06 9.90 24.14
C CYS A 238 5.82 10.09 22.83
N TRP A 239 5.19 10.64 21.78
CA TRP A 239 5.78 10.68 20.43
C TRP A 239 6.12 12.09 19.95
N LEU A 240 5.30 13.08 20.27
CA LEU A 240 5.52 14.48 19.86
C LEU A 240 6.90 15.05 20.26
N PRO A 241 7.46 14.77 21.45
CA PRO A 241 8.82 15.23 21.79
C PRO A 241 9.89 14.76 20.80
N GLN A 242 9.75 13.54 20.28
CA GLN A 242 10.70 12.96 19.34
C GLN A 242 10.57 13.60 17.97
N TYR A 243 9.35 13.78 17.46
CA TYR A 243 9.14 14.43 16.16
C TYR A 243 9.66 15.87 16.15
N VAL A 244 9.44 16.61 17.25
CA VAL A 244 10.02 17.94 17.42
C VAL A 244 11.55 17.89 17.50
N ALA A 245 12.13 16.82 18.07
CA ALA A 245 13.58 16.64 18.12
C ALA A 245 14.18 16.29 16.75
N GLU A 246 13.50 15.47 15.94
CA GLU A 246 13.88 15.13 14.56
C GLU A 246 13.95 16.37 13.68
N ASP A 247 13.05 17.34 13.91
CA ASP A 247 13.07 18.64 13.24
C ASP A 247 14.03 19.67 13.90
N GLY A 248 14.94 19.25 14.80
CA GLY A 248 15.95 20.10 15.43
C GLY A 248 15.49 20.92 16.64
N GLY A 249 14.29 20.68 17.16
CA GLY A 249 13.63 21.46 18.22
C GLY A 249 13.88 21.00 19.67
N THR A 250 14.80 20.06 19.95
CA THR A 250 14.92 19.38 21.26
C THR A 250 15.09 20.34 22.46
N LYS A 251 15.97 21.35 22.33
CA LYS A 251 16.23 22.33 23.41
C LYS A 251 15.01 23.21 23.67
N GLN A 252 14.33 23.61 22.60
CA GLN A 252 13.17 24.49 22.67
C GLN A 252 11.95 23.77 23.23
N TRP A 253 11.80 22.48 22.93
CA TRP A 253 10.73 21.64 23.48
C TRP A 253 10.73 21.64 25.00
N LYS A 254 11.88 21.35 25.64
CA LYS A 254 11.99 21.33 27.11
C LYS A 254 11.56 22.66 27.75
N ALA A 255 11.95 23.79 27.15
CA ALA A 255 11.58 25.11 27.63
C ALA A 255 10.10 25.46 27.41
N ARG A 256 9.50 24.99 26.31
CA ARG A 256 8.17 25.44 25.85
C ARG A 256 7.04 24.42 26.04
N GLN A 257 7.32 23.19 26.45
CA GLN A 257 6.33 22.10 26.56
C GLN A 257 5.11 22.48 27.42
N LYS A 258 5.32 23.13 28.58
CA LYS A 258 4.22 23.60 29.44
C LYS A 258 3.33 24.60 28.70
N GLY A 259 3.94 25.49 27.91
CA GLY A 259 3.23 26.47 27.08
C GLY A 259 2.43 25.84 25.94
N VAL A 260 2.98 24.80 25.30
CA VAL A 260 2.26 24.02 24.27
C VAL A 260 1.04 23.33 24.87
N ARG A 261 1.19 22.65 26.02
CA ARG A 261 0.06 21.99 26.71
C ARG A 261 -1.04 22.96 27.11
N ARG A 262 -0.67 24.13 27.65
CA ARG A 262 -1.64 25.18 28.04
C ARG A 262 -2.41 25.70 26.82
N PHE A 263 -1.71 26.00 25.73
CA PHE A 263 -2.34 26.52 24.51
C PHE A 263 -3.21 25.46 23.82
N PHE A 264 -2.81 24.19 23.84
CA PHE A 264 -3.63 23.08 23.39
C PHE A 264 -4.95 22.99 24.17
N GLU A 265 -4.92 23.01 25.50
CA GLU A 265 -6.15 22.96 26.31
C GLU A 265 -7.01 24.22 26.15
N GLU A 266 -6.40 25.38 25.90
CA GLU A 266 -7.13 26.63 25.58
C GLU A 266 -7.87 26.54 24.25
N ARG A 267 -7.20 26.10 23.18
CA ARG A 267 -7.84 25.89 21.87
C ARG A 267 -8.94 24.84 21.93
N ARG A 268 -8.71 23.74 22.65
CA ARG A 268 -9.69 22.68 22.83
C ARG A 268 -10.99 23.18 23.48
N ARG A 269 -10.91 24.14 24.40
CA ARG A 269 -12.10 24.77 25.01
C ARG A 269 -12.86 25.65 24.02
N LEU A 270 -12.18 26.19 23.01
CA LEU A 270 -12.77 27.02 21.96
C LEU A 270 -13.26 26.23 20.75
N ALA A 271 -12.98 24.92 20.68
CA ALA A 271 -13.35 24.09 19.55
C ALA A 271 -14.87 24.06 19.36
N SER A 272 -15.33 24.38 18.14
CA SER A 272 -16.74 24.33 17.79
C SER A 272 -17.27 22.89 17.85
N LYS A 273 -18.52 22.73 18.30
CA LYS A 273 -19.21 21.43 18.37
C LYS A 273 -19.37 20.75 17.00
N ASP A 274 -19.32 21.53 15.92
CA ASP A 274 -19.52 21.04 14.54
C ASP A 274 -18.26 20.41 13.93
N GLU A 275 -17.12 20.52 14.61
CA GLU A 275 -15.88 20.00 14.07
C GLU A 275 -15.74 18.48 14.23
N PRO A 276 -15.13 17.78 13.25
CA PRO A 276 -14.81 16.37 13.37
C PRO A 276 -13.86 16.11 14.55
N ARG A 277 -14.42 15.58 15.63
CA ARG A 277 -13.70 15.27 16.88
C ARG A 277 -12.48 14.36 16.66
N GLN A 278 -12.48 13.54 15.60
CA GLN A 278 -11.38 12.62 15.29
C GLN A 278 -10.06 13.33 14.94
N ILE A 279 -10.11 14.57 14.42
CA ILE A 279 -8.91 15.27 13.92
C ILE A 279 -8.59 16.55 14.68
N THR A 280 -9.59 17.20 15.28
CA THR A 280 -9.41 18.50 15.92
C THR A 280 -8.35 18.49 17.03
N PRO A 281 -8.28 17.47 17.92
CA PRO A 281 -7.24 17.43 18.95
C PRO A 281 -5.81 17.40 18.38
N PHE A 282 -5.55 16.57 17.37
CA PHE A 282 -4.22 16.47 16.74
C PHE A 282 -3.85 17.78 16.03
N LEU A 283 -4.81 18.38 15.31
CA LEU A 283 -4.60 19.66 14.66
C LEU A 283 -4.31 20.78 15.67
N ASP A 284 -5.05 20.84 16.77
CA ASP A 284 -4.83 21.85 17.83
C ASP A 284 -3.47 21.68 18.49
N ALA A 285 -2.99 20.45 18.69
CA ALA A 285 -1.65 20.18 19.19
C ALA A 285 -0.56 20.69 18.22
N ILE A 286 -0.73 20.46 16.92
CA ILE A 286 0.20 20.95 15.89
C ILE A 286 0.15 22.49 15.78
N CYS A 287 -1.03 23.10 15.80
CA CYS A 287 -1.19 24.54 15.83
C CYS A 287 -0.56 25.15 17.10
N ALA A 288 -0.59 24.44 18.23
CA ALA A 288 0.09 24.86 19.45
C ALA A 288 1.63 24.86 19.31
N LEU A 289 2.20 23.91 18.57
CA LEU A 289 3.63 23.93 18.23
C LEU A 289 3.98 25.16 17.39
N LYS A 290 3.23 25.39 16.29
CA LYS A 290 3.42 26.56 15.41
C LYS A 290 3.32 27.88 16.18
N ALA A 291 2.29 28.04 17.02
CA ALA A 291 2.09 29.25 17.82
C ALA A 291 3.23 29.49 18.83
N LYS A 292 3.93 28.44 19.26
CA LYS A 292 5.11 28.52 20.12
C LYS A 292 6.42 28.53 19.34
N GLY A 293 6.39 28.67 18.01
CA GLY A 293 7.57 28.72 17.15
C GLY A 293 8.44 27.47 17.28
N LEU A 294 7.81 26.31 17.48
CA LEU A 294 8.47 25.01 17.46
C LEU A 294 8.25 24.37 16.08
N PRO A 295 9.21 23.56 15.60
CA PRO A 295 8.99 22.79 14.39
C PRO A 295 7.88 21.76 14.59
N TYR A 296 7.18 21.44 13.52
CA TYR A 296 5.98 20.60 13.54
C TYR A 296 5.81 19.75 12.28
N GLU A 297 6.77 19.79 11.36
CA GLU A 297 6.67 19.25 10.01
C GLU A 297 6.67 17.72 10.03
N THR A 298 7.51 17.10 10.87
CA THR A 298 7.45 15.65 11.08
C THR A 298 6.20 15.25 11.88
N ALA A 299 5.82 16.07 12.86
CA ALA A 299 4.66 15.81 13.70
C ALA A 299 3.34 15.76 12.90
N ILE A 300 3.14 16.68 11.93
CA ILE A 300 1.95 16.66 11.09
C ILE A 300 1.89 15.42 10.19
N SER A 301 3.02 15.03 9.59
CA SER A 301 3.11 13.83 8.76
C SER A 301 2.77 12.58 9.55
N LYS A 302 3.35 12.42 10.74
CA LYS A 302 3.08 11.28 11.64
C LYS A 302 1.66 11.27 12.19
N ALA A 303 1.07 12.44 12.45
CA ALA A 303 -0.34 12.52 12.83
C ALA A 303 -1.26 12.06 11.69
N VAL A 304 -0.92 12.37 10.44
CA VAL A 304 -1.69 11.96 9.26
C VAL A 304 -1.60 10.46 9.03
N GLU A 305 -0.40 9.86 9.17
CA GLU A 305 -0.21 8.41 9.10
C GLU A 305 -1.04 7.69 10.17
N LEU A 306 -0.97 8.16 11.42
CA LEU A 306 -1.74 7.60 12.52
C LEU A 306 -3.25 7.70 12.27
N ILE A 307 -3.75 8.88 11.86
CA ILE A 307 -5.17 9.09 11.58
C ILE A 307 -5.63 8.26 10.37
N PHE A 308 -4.80 8.14 9.34
CA PHE A 308 -5.06 7.30 8.17
C PHE A 308 -5.25 5.84 8.60
N ALA A 309 -4.33 5.32 9.41
CA ALA A 309 -4.37 3.93 9.85
C ALA A 309 -5.48 3.65 10.88
N MET A 310 -5.85 4.64 11.71
CA MET A 310 -6.92 4.51 12.70
C MET A 310 -8.34 4.66 12.13
N TYR A 311 -8.54 5.72 11.34
CA TYR A 311 -9.88 6.20 10.92
C TYR A 311 -10.10 6.17 9.41
N GLY A 312 -9.08 5.78 8.64
CA GLY A 312 -9.14 5.66 7.20
C GLY A 312 -8.80 6.95 6.44
N PRO A 313 -8.71 6.86 5.10
CA PRO A 313 -8.16 7.92 4.26
C PRO A 313 -9.02 9.17 4.17
N LEU A 314 -10.35 9.03 4.27
CA LEU A 314 -11.26 10.18 4.20
C LEU A 314 -11.05 11.15 5.38
N ILE A 315 -10.77 10.61 6.57
CA ILE A 315 -10.52 11.43 7.77
C ILE A 315 -9.13 12.05 7.72
N ALA A 316 -8.11 11.32 7.26
CA ALA A 316 -6.77 11.86 7.01
C ALA A 316 -6.78 13.03 6.02
N HIS A 317 -7.55 12.93 4.93
CA HIS A 317 -7.72 14.05 4.00
C HIS A 317 -8.41 15.26 4.62
N LYS A 318 -9.40 15.05 5.51
CA LYS A 318 -10.03 16.16 6.25
C LYS A 318 -9.01 16.89 7.14
N LEU A 319 -8.09 16.16 7.78
CA LEU A 319 -6.98 16.75 8.52
C LEU A 319 -6.11 17.61 7.59
N HIS A 320 -5.69 17.09 6.43
CA HIS A 320 -4.92 17.85 5.43
C HIS A 320 -5.61 19.16 5.05
N LYS A 321 -6.89 19.10 4.67
CA LYS A 321 -7.65 20.28 4.25
C LYS A 321 -7.69 21.35 5.34
N LYS A 322 -7.85 20.94 6.60
CA LYS A 322 -7.80 21.87 7.74
C LYS A 322 -6.39 22.40 7.97
N ALA A 323 -5.36 21.56 7.87
CA ALA A 323 -3.98 22.00 8.04
C ALA A 323 -3.58 23.08 7.02
N VAL A 324 -3.96 22.91 5.76
CA VAL A 324 -3.77 23.93 4.71
C VAL A 324 -4.55 25.21 5.03
N LYS A 325 -5.77 25.11 5.56
CA LYS A 325 -6.56 26.28 5.99
C LYS A 325 -5.87 27.06 7.12
N GLU A 326 -5.23 26.36 8.05
CA GLU A 326 -4.41 26.93 9.14
C GLU A 326 -3.01 27.37 8.67
N SER A 327 -2.75 27.31 7.35
CA SER A 327 -1.47 27.65 6.73
C SER A 327 -0.29 26.88 7.34
N LEU A 328 -0.50 25.61 7.68
CA LEU A 328 0.58 24.71 8.12
C LEU A 328 1.38 24.26 6.91
N THR A 329 2.71 24.35 7.00
CA THR A 329 3.63 23.89 5.96
C THR A 329 3.77 22.37 6.06
N ILE A 330 3.63 21.68 4.94
CA ILE A 330 3.75 20.22 4.85
C ILE A 330 4.98 19.91 4.02
N ASN A 331 6.03 19.43 4.67
CA ASN A 331 7.28 19.09 4.00
C ASN A 331 7.24 17.69 3.37
N ASP A 332 6.55 16.73 4.00
CA ASP A 332 6.42 15.37 3.48
C ASP A 332 5.01 15.11 2.92
N PRO A 333 4.86 15.04 1.59
CA PRO A 333 3.57 14.74 0.95
C PRO A 333 3.17 13.26 1.01
N ARG A 334 4.06 12.33 1.42
CA ARG A 334 3.83 10.87 1.31
C ARG A 334 2.63 10.37 2.10
N PRO A 335 2.38 10.78 3.37
CA PRO A 335 1.20 10.32 4.11
C PRO A 335 -0.12 10.70 3.42
N PHE A 336 -0.15 11.88 2.80
CA PHE A 336 -1.31 12.38 2.06
C PHE A 336 -1.47 11.67 0.72
N ALA A 337 -0.35 11.38 0.04
CA ALA A 337 -0.33 10.59 -1.16
C ALA A 337 -0.90 9.18 -0.92
N ALA A 338 -0.49 8.52 0.18
CA ALA A 338 -1.02 7.22 0.59
C ALA A 338 -2.55 7.27 0.85
N ALA A 339 -3.04 8.35 1.47
CA ALA A 339 -4.47 8.56 1.65
C ALA A 339 -5.23 8.68 0.32
N ILE A 340 -4.70 9.46 -0.64
CA ILE A 340 -5.27 9.62 -1.99
C ILE A 340 -5.24 8.28 -2.73
N GLU A 341 -4.15 7.53 -2.62
CA GLU A 341 -3.95 6.25 -3.29
C GLU A 341 -4.94 5.18 -2.79
N ALA A 342 -5.20 5.14 -1.48
CA ALA A 342 -6.22 4.27 -0.91
C ALA A 342 -7.64 4.62 -1.42
N ILE A 343 -7.96 5.92 -1.56
CA ILE A 343 -9.27 6.36 -2.07
C ILE A 343 -9.39 6.09 -3.57
N ALA A 344 -8.30 6.19 -4.33
CA ALA A 344 -8.31 5.98 -5.79
C ALA A 344 -8.86 4.60 -6.18
N SER A 345 -8.65 3.59 -5.33
CA SER A 345 -9.13 2.22 -5.56
C SER A 345 -10.66 2.08 -5.42
N THR A 346 -11.32 2.98 -4.68
CA THR A 346 -12.77 2.90 -4.39
C THR A 346 -13.56 4.01 -5.08
N SER A 347 -13.01 5.22 -5.15
CA SER A 347 -13.66 6.40 -5.69
C SER A 347 -12.64 7.31 -6.39
N PRO A 348 -12.26 7.00 -7.65
CA PRO A 348 -11.18 7.70 -8.37
C PRO A 348 -11.46 9.20 -8.56
N MET A 349 -12.72 9.58 -8.79
CA MET A 349 -13.09 11.00 -8.94
C MET A 349 -12.99 11.79 -7.63
N GLN A 350 -13.30 11.16 -6.50
CA GLN A 350 -13.09 11.78 -5.19
C GLN A 350 -11.60 11.91 -4.87
N ALA A 351 -10.81 10.88 -5.16
CA ALA A 351 -9.36 10.94 -5.06
C ALA A 351 -8.76 12.04 -5.93
N LEU A 352 -9.25 12.23 -7.16
CA LEU A 352 -8.84 13.31 -8.04
C LEU A 352 -9.18 14.70 -7.46
N LYS A 353 -10.38 14.87 -6.90
CA LYS A 353 -10.77 16.11 -6.23
C LYS A 353 -9.81 16.44 -5.08
N TYR A 354 -9.42 15.41 -4.31
CA TYR A 354 -8.50 15.55 -3.19
C TYR A 354 -7.08 15.87 -3.65
N PHE A 355 -6.59 15.18 -4.67
CA PHE A 355 -5.31 15.48 -5.33
C PHE A 355 -5.24 16.93 -5.83
N LYS A 356 -6.30 17.41 -6.50
CA LYS A 356 -6.36 18.81 -6.97
C LYS A 356 -6.28 19.81 -5.81
N SER A 357 -6.92 19.51 -4.67
CA SER A 357 -6.88 20.35 -3.46
C SER A 357 -5.56 20.29 -2.68
N SER A 358 -4.68 19.34 -2.97
CA SER A 358 -3.38 19.15 -2.33
C SER A 358 -2.24 19.49 -3.31
N PRO A 359 -1.81 20.76 -3.40
CA PRO A 359 -0.79 21.17 -4.37
C PRO A 359 0.60 20.57 -4.13
N GLU A 360 0.88 20.15 -2.91
CA GLU A 360 2.17 19.60 -2.53
C GLU A 360 2.31 18.12 -2.91
N VAL A 361 1.20 17.41 -3.15
CA VAL A 361 1.21 16.00 -3.53
C VAL A 361 1.43 15.84 -5.03
N TRP A 362 2.41 15.01 -5.40
CA TRP A 362 2.76 14.73 -6.80
C TRP A 362 2.04 13.49 -7.30
N LEU A 363 1.74 13.47 -8.60
CA LEU A 363 1.02 12.34 -9.19
C LEU A 363 1.87 11.05 -9.17
N SER A 364 3.20 11.17 -9.23
CA SER A 364 4.16 10.07 -9.07
C SER A 364 4.10 9.37 -7.72
N LEU A 365 3.62 10.04 -6.67
CA LEU A 365 3.39 9.42 -5.35
C LEU A 365 2.04 8.70 -5.26
N CYS A 366 1.18 8.83 -6.27
CA CYS A 366 -0.16 8.23 -6.30
C CYS A 366 -0.37 7.43 -7.60
N PRO A 367 0.46 6.42 -7.93
CA PRO A 367 0.39 5.74 -9.23
C PRO A 367 -0.96 5.04 -9.48
N ARG A 368 -1.67 4.60 -8.44
CA ARG A 368 -3.02 4.02 -8.60
C ARG A 368 -4.08 5.03 -9.03
N LEU A 369 -3.91 6.32 -8.76
CA LEU A 369 -4.86 7.36 -9.16
C LEU A 369 -5.04 7.45 -10.69
N PRO A 370 -3.99 7.71 -11.49
CA PRO A 370 -4.15 7.78 -12.94
C PRO A 370 -4.58 6.42 -13.53
N LEU A 371 -4.14 5.31 -12.95
CA LEU A 371 -4.58 3.97 -13.37
C LEU A 371 -6.09 3.78 -13.20
N ALA A 372 -6.63 4.13 -12.03
CA ALA A 372 -8.06 4.05 -11.77
C ALA A 372 -8.85 5.00 -12.67
N LEU A 373 -8.36 6.23 -12.89
CA LEU A 373 -8.99 7.19 -13.79
C LEU A 373 -9.05 6.70 -15.25
N ILE A 374 -8.02 6.00 -15.72
CA ILE A 374 -7.98 5.39 -17.06
C ILE A 374 -8.94 4.19 -17.14
N LEU A 375 -8.92 3.32 -16.14
CA LEU A 375 -9.77 2.13 -16.08
C LEU A 375 -11.26 2.51 -16.13
N HIS A 376 -11.65 3.52 -15.35
CA HIS A 376 -13.01 4.03 -15.30
C HIS A 376 -13.32 5.09 -16.37
N ASP A 377 -12.37 5.38 -17.27
CA ASP A 377 -12.51 6.37 -18.35
C ASP A 377 -13.04 7.74 -17.87
N SER A 378 -12.70 8.11 -16.63
CA SER A 378 -13.32 9.24 -15.92
C SER A 378 -12.64 10.58 -16.17
N LEU A 379 -11.42 10.56 -16.71
CA LEU A 379 -10.63 11.77 -16.98
C LEU A 379 -10.15 11.79 -18.43
N PRO A 380 -10.36 12.89 -19.19
CA PRO A 380 -9.76 13.05 -20.50
C PRO A 380 -8.23 12.99 -20.42
N ARG A 381 -7.61 12.38 -21.43
CA ARG A 381 -6.15 12.26 -21.53
C ARG A 381 -5.44 13.61 -21.34
N ASP A 382 -5.92 14.66 -22.01
CA ASP A 382 -5.23 15.96 -21.97
C ASP A 382 -5.24 16.57 -20.56
N GLU A 383 -6.32 16.36 -19.81
CA GLU A 383 -6.41 16.77 -18.40
C GLU A 383 -5.49 15.92 -17.51
N LEU A 384 -5.39 14.61 -17.77
CA LEU A 384 -4.47 13.74 -17.04
C LEU A 384 -3.01 14.21 -17.17
N PHE A 385 -2.59 14.58 -18.39
CA PHE A 385 -1.23 15.08 -18.61
C PHE A 385 -1.02 16.48 -18.05
N ALA A 386 -2.04 17.33 -18.00
CA ALA A 386 -1.97 18.59 -17.26
C ALA A 386 -1.71 18.37 -15.75
N LEU A 387 -2.17 17.25 -15.18
CA LEU A 387 -1.85 16.88 -13.80
C LEU A 387 -0.39 16.40 -13.64
N LEU A 388 0.16 15.70 -14.64
CA LEU A 388 1.58 15.32 -14.67
C LEU A 388 2.50 16.54 -14.77
N ASP A 389 2.07 17.57 -15.50
CA ASP A 389 2.84 18.81 -15.65
C ASP A 389 2.81 19.72 -14.41
N ARG A 390 2.01 19.38 -13.39
CA ARG A 390 1.99 20.09 -12.10
C ARG A 390 3.30 19.85 -11.34
N ARG A 391 4.29 20.72 -11.59
CA ARG A 391 5.61 20.65 -10.94
C ARG A 391 5.52 20.82 -9.42
N GLY A 392 6.26 19.99 -8.70
CA GLY A 392 6.43 20.11 -7.25
C GLY A 392 7.14 21.40 -6.82
N PRO A 393 6.96 21.82 -5.55
CA PRO A 393 7.54 23.05 -5.01
C PRO A 393 9.08 23.07 -5.02
N ALA A 394 9.74 21.90 -4.94
CA ALA A 394 11.21 21.78 -5.01
C ALA A 394 11.82 22.30 -6.31
N ILE A 395 11.04 22.36 -7.41
CA ILE A 395 11.49 22.92 -8.69
C ILE A 395 11.19 24.42 -8.79
N GLN A 396 10.30 24.94 -7.93
CA GLN A 396 9.88 26.35 -7.99
C GLN A 396 10.86 27.29 -7.27
N SER A 397 11.60 26.81 -6.26
CA SER A 397 12.56 27.63 -5.50
C SER A 397 13.78 28.07 -6.29
N HIS A 398 14.16 27.38 -7.38
CA HIS A 398 15.32 27.75 -8.22
C HIS A 398 14.98 28.63 -9.43
N ARG A 399 13.75 29.16 -9.53
CA ARG A 399 13.28 29.86 -10.73
C ARG A 399 13.57 31.37 -10.78
N ALA A 400 14.32 31.90 -9.81
CA ALA A 400 14.76 33.30 -9.83
C ALA A 400 15.83 33.55 -10.92
N ASP A 401 16.62 32.54 -11.28
CA ASP A 401 17.62 32.62 -12.36
C ASP A 401 16.99 32.18 -13.69
N LYS A 402 16.17 33.08 -14.23
CA LYS A 402 15.55 32.97 -15.56
C LYS A 402 16.64 33.02 -16.64
N GLU A 403 17.07 31.86 -17.17
CA GLU A 403 17.48 31.76 -18.59
C GLU A 403 17.71 30.33 -19.13
N SER A 404 17.81 29.28 -18.30
CA SER A 404 17.99 27.92 -18.84
C SER A 404 16.66 27.23 -19.15
N ILE A 405 16.16 27.42 -20.38
CA ILE A 405 15.01 26.72 -20.99
C ILE A 405 15.22 25.18 -21.10
N SER A 406 16.40 24.66 -20.73
CA SER A 406 16.80 23.26 -20.93
C SER A 406 16.27 22.23 -19.92
N ASN A 407 15.69 22.63 -18.78
CA ASN A 407 15.40 21.67 -17.70
C ASN A 407 13.93 21.22 -17.66
N ASN A 408 13.42 20.73 -18.80
CA ASN A 408 12.17 19.96 -18.90
C ASN A 408 12.39 18.46 -18.63
N GLN A 409 13.38 18.12 -17.81
CA GLN A 409 13.65 16.72 -17.47
C GLN A 409 12.56 16.20 -16.53
N LEU A 410 11.98 15.04 -16.84
CA LEU A 410 11.09 14.32 -15.93
C LEU A 410 11.93 13.66 -14.83
N SER A 411 11.39 13.58 -13.62
CA SER A 411 11.99 12.74 -12.58
C SER A 411 11.95 11.26 -12.99
N ALA A 412 12.79 10.43 -12.38
CA ALA A 412 12.78 8.98 -12.59
C ALA A 412 11.40 8.38 -12.26
N LEU A 413 10.77 8.85 -11.17
CA LEU A 413 9.43 8.43 -10.76
C LEU A 413 8.35 8.85 -11.76
N ASP A 414 8.42 10.06 -12.32
CA ASP A 414 7.45 10.50 -13.34
C ASP A 414 7.63 9.71 -14.65
N THR A 415 8.87 9.35 -14.98
CA THR A 415 9.19 8.50 -16.13
C THR A 415 8.57 7.12 -15.98
N GLU A 416 8.74 6.49 -14.81
CA GLU A 416 8.13 5.22 -14.46
C GLU A 416 6.60 5.31 -14.51
N LEU A 417 6.03 6.37 -13.94
CA LEU A 417 4.58 6.61 -13.96
C LEU A 417 4.03 6.72 -15.38
N VAL A 418 4.69 7.45 -16.28
CA VAL A 418 4.26 7.58 -17.68
C VAL A 418 4.30 6.23 -18.40
N ASN A 419 5.28 5.38 -18.10
CA ASN A 419 5.34 4.02 -18.65
C ASN A 419 4.19 3.15 -18.14
N ILE A 420 3.86 3.24 -16.85
CA ILE A 420 2.70 2.57 -16.23
C ILE A 420 1.38 3.06 -16.85
N ILE A 421 1.22 4.37 -17.05
CA ILE A 421 0.06 4.99 -17.72
C ILE A 421 -0.08 4.49 -19.16
N ALA A 422 1.03 4.42 -19.90
CA ALA A 422 1.02 3.90 -21.26
C ALA A 422 0.55 2.43 -21.30
N TYR A 423 1.05 1.61 -20.38
CA TYR A 423 0.62 0.21 -20.26
C TYR A 423 -0.87 0.10 -19.90
N ALA A 424 -1.38 0.96 -19.01
CA ALA A 424 -2.80 1.00 -18.67
C ALA A 424 -3.69 1.36 -19.88
N TYR A 425 -3.30 2.39 -20.66
CA TYR A 425 -4.01 2.73 -21.89
C TYR A 425 -4.02 1.61 -22.91
N ALA A 426 -2.93 0.83 -23.01
CA ALA A 426 -2.86 -0.32 -23.91
C ALA A 426 -3.86 -1.42 -23.52
N ASN A 427 -4.10 -1.60 -22.23
CA ASN A 427 -4.99 -2.64 -21.68
C ASN A 427 -6.46 -2.19 -21.51
N GLN A 428 -6.79 -0.94 -21.81
CA GLN A 428 -8.14 -0.40 -21.63
C GLN A 428 -9.15 -1.02 -22.60
N THR A 429 -9.92 -2.04 -22.17
CA THR A 429 -10.85 -2.77 -23.04
C THR A 429 -12.07 -1.95 -23.50
N SER A 430 -12.48 -0.95 -22.72
CA SER A 430 -13.66 -0.10 -22.98
C SER A 430 -13.52 0.82 -24.20
N ARG A 431 -12.30 1.01 -24.71
CA ARG A 431 -12.02 1.89 -25.87
C ARG A 431 -11.64 1.09 -27.11
N PRO A 432 -11.95 1.59 -28.33
CA PRO A 432 -11.46 0.99 -29.56
C PRO A 432 -9.92 0.98 -29.62
N THR A 433 -9.36 -0.03 -30.29
CA THR A 433 -7.90 -0.23 -30.45
C THR A 433 -7.18 1.02 -30.97
N ARG A 434 -7.79 1.73 -31.93
CA ARG A 434 -7.29 3.00 -32.47
C ARG A 434 -7.12 4.07 -31.39
N HIS A 435 -8.06 4.15 -30.45
CA HIS A 435 -8.03 5.10 -29.35
C HIS A 435 -6.93 4.74 -28.35
N ARG A 436 -6.83 3.45 -27.99
CA ARG A 436 -5.74 2.93 -27.13
C ARG A 436 -4.37 3.28 -27.71
N PHE A 437 -4.15 2.98 -28.99
CA PHE A 437 -2.90 3.30 -29.68
C PHE A 437 -2.60 4.80 -29.70
N ARG A 438 -3.61 5.65 -29.95
CA ARG A 438 -3.42 7.12 -29.94
C ARG A 438 -3.02 7.63 -28.55
N ASN A 439 -3.53 7.04 -27.48
CA ASN A 439 -3.15 7.40 -26.11
C ASN A 439 -1.71 6.95 -25.80
N VAL A 440 -1.35 5.72 -26.12
CA VAL A 440 0.03 5.23 -25.96
C VAL A 440 1.02 6.06 -26.79
N TYR A 441 0.68 6.39 -28.04
CA TYR A 441 1.49 7.25 -28.90
C TYR A 441 1.64 8.67 -28.33
N PHE A 442 0.64 9.17 -27.61
CA PHE A 442 0.76 10.43 -26.91
C PHE A 442 1.78 10.35 -25.76
N CYS A 443 1.79 9.27 -24.98
CA CYS A 443 2.84 9.03 -23.98
C CYS A 443 4.24 9.00 -24.61
N TYR A 444 4.39 8.38 -25.79
CA TYR A 444 5.65 8.39 -26.54
C TYR A 444 6.11 9.81 -26.89
N LEU A 445 5.21 10.64 -27.43
CA LEU A 445 5.53 12.03 -27.75
C LEU A 445 5.90 12.82 -26.48
N TYR A 446 5.12 12.65 -25.41
CA TYR A 446 5.35 13.34 -24.14
C TYR A 446 6.74 13.07 -23.55
N MET A 447 7.20 11.80 -23.59
CA MET A 447 8.54 11.43 -23.12
C MET A 447 9.64 11.88 -24.09
N ARG A 448 9.40 11.75 -25.41
CA ARG A 448 10.36 12.17 -26.44
C ARG A 448 10.63 13.67 -26.39
N ASP A 449 9.59 14.48 -26.21
CA ASP A 449 9.69 15.94 -26.13
C ASP A 449 10.50 16.38 -24.89
N ARG A 450 10.68 15.50 -23.91
CA ARG A 450 11.46 15.72 -22.68
C ARG A 450 12.80 14.97 -22.66
N GLY A 451 13.16 14.31 -23.77
CA GLY A 451 14.44 13.59 -23.90
C GLY A 451 14.59 12.39 -22.97
N VAL A 452 13.49 11.79 -22.52
CA VAL A 452 13.51 10.72 -21.52
C VAL A 452 13.68 9.35 -22.18
N PRO A 453 14.53 8.45 -21.62
CA PRO A 453 14.69 7.10 -22.15
C PRO A 453 13.40 6.29 -22.03
N LEU A 454 13.13 5.47 -23.04
CA LEU A 454 11.95 4.60 -23.07
C LEU A 454 12.28 3.27 -22.40
N SER A 455 11.39 2.77 -21.53
CA SER A 455 11.58 1.50 -20.84
C SER A 455 11.02 0.30 -21.64
N PRO A 456 11.46 -0.93 -21.34
CA PRO A 456 10.84 -2.14 -21.89
C PRO A 456 9.34 -2.31 -21.54
N LEU A 457 8.86 -1.67 -20.47
CA LEU A 457 7.42 -1.64 -20.18
C LEU A 457 6.67 -0.81 -21.24
N PHE A 458 7.29 0.24 -21.74
CA PHE A 458 6.73 1.08 -22.80
C PHE A 458 6.63 0.35 -24.13
N SER A 459 7.68 -0.36 -24.55
CA SER A 459 7.66 -1.16 -25.78
C SER A 459 6.55 -2.21 -25.73
N LYS A 460 6.37 -2.90 -24.59
CA LYS A 460 5.23 -3.81 -24.36
C LYS A 460 3.88 -3.12 -24.53
N ALA A 461 3.70 -1.93 -23.95
CA ALA A 461 2.48 -1.15 -24.11
C ALA A 461 2.20 -0.78 -25.58
N VAL A 462 3.23 -0.39 -26.33
CA VAL A 462 3.13 -0.07 -27.75
C VAL A 462 2.76 -1.31 -28.56
N VAL A 463 3.43 -2.45 -28.34
CA VAL A 463 3.13 -3.72 -29.03
C VAL A 463 1.68 -4.13 -28.74
N ARG A 464 1.25 -4.11 -27.48
CA ARG A 464 -0.12 -4.44 -27.08
C ARG A 464 -1.13 -3.55 -27.81
N ALA A 465 -0.98 -2.24 -27.78
CA ALA A 465 -1.94 -1.30 -28.36
C ALA A 465 -1.92 -1.26 -29.91
N ALA A 466 -0.74 -1.42 -30.52
CA ALA A 466 -0.54 -1.22 -31.95
C ALA A 466 -0.69 -2.50 -32.78
N ILE A 467 -0.40 -3.65 -32.18
CA ILE A 467 -0.28 -4.95 -32.85
C ILE A 467 -1.21 -5.97 -32.20
N THR A 468 -0.98 -6.29 -30.91
CA THR A 468 -1.63 -7.44 -30.27
C THR A 468 -3.13 -7.26 -30.18
N ALA A 469 -3.60 -6.16 -29.57
CA ALA A 469 -5.02 -5.90 -29.39
C ALA A 469 -5.77 -5.78 -30.73
N PRO A 470 -5.27 -5.07 -31.78
CA PRO A 470 -5.86 -5.14 -33.11
C PRO A 470 -5.96 -6.57 -33.68
N LEU A 471 -4.90 -7.38 -33.58
CA LEU A 471 -4.91 -8.73 -34.18
C LEU A 471 -5.81 -9.71 -33.42
N GLU A 472 -5.89 -9.62 -32.08
CA GLU A 472 -6.87 -10.34 -31.25
C GLU A 472 -8.31 -10.01 -31.67
N ASN A 473 -8.49 -8.79 -32.12
CA ASN A 473 -9.74 -8.23 -32.60
C ASN A 473 -10.00 -8.50 -34.10
N TYR A 474 -9.16 -9.30 -34.75
CA TYR A 474 -9.18 -9.55 -36.21
C TYR A 474 -9.10 -8.27 -37.07
N GLU A 475 -8.46 -7.23 -36.55
CA GLU A 475 -8.25 -5.98 -37.24
C GLU A 475 -6.95 -5.96 -38.05
N TRP A 476 -6.96 -5.29 -39.20
CA TRP A 476 -5.76 -5.17 -40.02
C TRP A 476 -4.75 -4.16 -39.46
N VAL A 477 -3.56 -4.66 -39.10
CA VAL A 477 -2.41 -3.81 -38.74
C VAL A 477 -1.68 -3.37 -40.01
N SER A 478 -1.62 -2.06 -40.29
CA SER A 478 -0.87 -1.55 -41.45
C SER A 478 0.64 -1.84 -41.38
N THR A 479 1.27 -2.10 -42.52
CA THR A 479 2.73 -2.33 -42.63
C THR A 479 3.55 -1.14 -42.12
N VAL A 480 3.08 0.09 -42.36
CA VAL A 480 3.74 1.32 -41.88
C VAL A 480 3.77 1.35 -40.34
N LYS A 481 2.64 1.06 -39.70
CA LYS A 481 2.54 0.96 -38.24
C LYS A 481 3.46 -0.14 -37.70
N LEU A 482 3.43 -1.34 -38.29
CA LEU A 482 4.29 -2.45 -37.87
C LEU A 482 5.78 -2.09 -37.97
N ARG A 483 6.24 -1.52 -39.09
CA ARG A 483 7.63 -1.11 -39.26
C ARG A 483 8.06 -0.04 -38.25
N TRP A 484 7.16 0.86 -37.89
CA TRP A 484 7.43 1.83 -36.84
C TRP A 484 7.59 1.16 -35.47
N VAL A 485 6.69 0.24 -35.09
CA VAL A 485 6.78 -0.51 -33.83
C VAL A 485 8.04 -1.37 -33.77
N LEU A 486 8.38 -2.10 -34.84
CA LEU A 486 9.57 -2.96 -34.88
C LEU A 486 10.86 -2.16 -34.69
N ARG A 487 10.97 -0.97 -35.29
CA ARG A 487 12.11 -0.08 -35.06
C ARG A 487 12.20 0.39 -33.61
N LEU A 488 11.06 0.66 -32.98
CA LEU A 488 11.01 1.05 -31.58
C LEU A 488 11.46 -0.11 -30.67
N VAL A 489 10.93 -1.32 -30.90
CA VAL A 489 11.32 -2.53 -30.15
C VAL A 489 12.80 -2.85 -30.35
N LEU A 490 13.30 -2.76 -31.59
CA LEU A 490 14.72 -2.92 -31.91
C LEU A 490 15.61 -1.98 -31.08
N SER A 491 15.19 -0.71 -30.92
CA SER A 491 15.96 0.27 -30.15
C SER A 491 15.91 0.08 -28.63
N ILE A 492 14.84 -0.51 -28.09
CA ILE A 492 14.62 -0.63 -26.63
C ILE A 492 15.03 -2.01 -26.12
N GLU A 493 14.63 -3.08 -26.82
CA GLU A 493 14.79 -4.47 -26.39
C GLU A 493 15.81 -5.26 -27.24
N GLY A 494 16.24 -4.71 -28.38
CA GLY A 494 17.25 -5.31 -29.25
C GLY A 494 16.70 -6.08 -30.47
N PRO A 495 17.60 -6.51 -31.38
CA PRO A 495 17.24 -7.07 -32.68
C PRO A 495 16.52 -8.41 -32.61
N GLU A 496 16.93 -9.27 -31.68
CA GLU A 496 16.34 -10.61 -31.55
C GLU A 496 14.86 -10.54 -31.18
N VAL A 497 14.48 -9.64 -30.26
CA VAL A 497 13.09 -9.46 -29.84
C VAL A 497 12.26 -8.91 -30.99
N ALA A 498 12.80 -7.96 -31.76
CA ALA A 498 12.12 -7.40 -32.93
C ALA A 498 11.90 -8.45 -34.03
N GLU A 499 12.88 -9.30 -34.32
CA GLU A 499 12.75 -10.37 -35.32
C GLU A 499 11.73 -11.44 -34.89
N ARG A 500 11.77 -11.86 -33.62
CA ARG A 500 10.77 -12.78 -33.06
C ARG A 500 9.35 -12.21 -33.16
N LEU A 501 9.19 -10.92 -32.83
CA LEU A 501 7.91 -10.23 -32.95
C LEU A 501 7.43 -10.17 -34.40
N ASP A 502 8.30 -9.86 -35.37
CA ASP A 502 7.93 -9.81 -36.79
C ASP A 502 7.43 -11.17 -37.30
N LYS A 503 8.14 -12.27 -36.98
CA LYS A 503 7.73 -13.65 -37.30
C LYS A 503 6.36 -14.00 -36.68
N LEU A 504 6.11 -13.58 -35.45
CA LEU A 504 4.83 -13.79 -34.78
C LEU A 504 3.69 -13.02 -35.47
N VAL A 505 3.91 -11.74 -35.76
CA VAL A 505 2.93 -10.88 -36.43
C VAL A 505 2.61 -11.36 -37.83
N TRP A 506 3.59 -11.89 -38.56
CA TRP A 506 3.37 -12.49 -39.88
C TRP A 506 2.37 -13.64 -39.81
N ARG A 507 2.54 -14.57 -38.85
CA ARG A 507 1.61 -15.69 -38.63
C ARG A 507 0.20 -15.21 -38.28
N TRP A 508 0.08 -14.28 -37.33
CA TRP A 508 -1.20 -13.72 -36.91
C TRP A 508 -1.92 -12.95 -38.03
N ARG A 509 -1.20 -12.19 -38.86
CA ARG A 509 -1.82 -11.57 -40.05
C ARG A 509 -2.39 -12.60 -41.01
N GLY A 510 -1.75 -13.75 -41.15
CA GLY A 510 -2.27 -14.88 -41.92
C GLY A 510 -3.60 -15.39 -41.37
N GLU A 511 -3.75 -15.47 -40.04
CA GLU A 511 -5.02 -15.81 -39.36
C GLU A 511 -6.11 -14.78 -39.63
N VAL A 512 -5.80 -13.49 -39.47
CA VAL A 512 -6.76 -12.39 -39.74
C VAL A 512 -7.22 -12.41 -41.21
N ILE A 513 -6.32 -12.67 -42.15
CA ILE A 513 -6.68 -12.83 -43.57
C ILE A 513 -7.61 -14.03 -43.76
N ARG A 514 -7.29 -15.19 -43.18
CA ARG A 514 -8.13 -16.40 -43.28
C ARG A 514 -9.53 -16.16 -42.74
N GLU A 515 -9.65 -15.54 -41.57
CA GLU A 515 -10.93 -15.21 -40.95
C GLU A 515 -11.73 -14.21 -41.80
N ALA A 516 -11.09 -13.18 -42.34
CA ALA A 516 -11.76 -12.20 -43.20
C ALA A 516 -12.20 -12.82 -44.54
N ARG A 517 -11.48 -13.81 -45.07
CA ARG A 517 -11.91 -14.60 -46.23
C ARG A 517 -13.13 -15.46 -45.90
N ARG A 518 -13.11 -16.15 -44.75
CA ARG A 518 -14.26 -16.94 -44.27
C ARG A 518 -15.53 -16.08 -44.22
N ARG A 519 -15.46 -14.88 -43.64
CA ARG A 519 -16.58 -13.93 -43.61
C ARG A 519 -17.01 -13.44 -44.99
N TRP A 520 -16.07 -13.25 -45.92
CA TRP A 520 -16.38 -12.91 -47.32
C TRP A 520 -17.18 -14.02 -48.01
N ASP A 521 -16.77 -15.27 -47.81
CA ASP A 521 -17.40 -16.45 -48.40
C ASP A 521 -18.79 -16.70 -47.79
N GLU A 522 -18.92 -16.57 -46.46
CA GLU A 522 -20.20 -16.65 -45.72
C GLU A 522 -21.20 -15.58 -46.15
N ALA A 523 -20.73 -14.38 -46.50
CA ALA A 523 -21.55 -13.31 -47.04
C ALA A 523 -22.00 -13.55 -48.50
N GLY A 524 -21.61 -14.67 -49.12
CA GLY A 524 -21.92 -14.98 -50.52
C GLY A 524 -21.23 -14.07 -51.54
N LEU A 525 -20.28 -13.24 -51.11
CA LEU A 525 -19.58 -12.29 -51.96
C LEU A 525 -18.66 -13.00 -52.96
N PHE A 526 -18.25 -14.23 -52.67
CA PHE A 526 -17.50 -15.05 -53.62
C PHE A 526 -18.26 -15.25 -54.94
N ARG A 527 -19.56 -15.54 -54.88
CA ARG A 527 -20.38 -15.78 -56.08
C ARG A 527 -20.59 -14.52 -56.92
N THR A 528 -20.62 -13.35 -56.28
CA THR A 528 -20.96 -12.08 -56.92
C THR A 528 -19.74 -11.27 -57.34
N MET A 529 -18.65 -11.33 -56.59
CA MET A 529 -17.45 -10.51 -56.77
C MET A 529 -16.17 -11.33 -56.99
N GLY A 530 -16.25 -12.66 -56.96
CA GLY A 530 -15.11 -13.56 -57.18
C GLY A 530 -14.21 -13.75 -55.94
N PRO A 531 -12.99 -14.27 -56.12
CA PRO A 531 -12.12 -14.67 -55.02
C PRO A 531 -11.70 -13.48 -54.15
N SER A 532 -11.64 -13.73 -52.84
CA SER A 532 -11.27 -12.75 -51.83
C SER A 532 -9.76 -12.45 -51.84
N THR A 533 -9.41 -11.28 -52.39
CA THR A 533 -8.07 -10.69 -52.24
C THR A 533 -8.03 -9.82 -50.99
N VAL A 534 -6.86 -9.62 -50.38
CA VAL A 534 -6.71 -8.71 -49.22
C VAL A 534 -7.22 -7.30 -49.56
N VAL A 535 -7.05 -6.85 -50.81
CA VAL A 535 -7.52 -5.53 -51.26
C VAL A 535 -9.05 -5.48 -51.32
N THR A 536 -9.72 -6.51 -51.85
CA THR A 536 -11.19 -6.55 -51.94
C THR A 536 -11.82 -6.69 -50.56
N VAL A 537 -11.27 -7.56 -49.72
CA VAL A 537 -11.68 -7.74 -48.31
C VAL A 537 -11.53 -6.44 -47.53
N ARG A 538 -10.40 -5.73 -47.69
CA ARG A 538 -10.19 -4.42 -47.05
C ARG A 538 -11.15 -3.34 -47.54
N ARG A 539 -11.42 -3.28 -48.85
CA ARG A 539 -12.38 -2.32 -49.41
C ARG A 539 -13.81 -2.59 -48.93
N ALA A 540 -14.14 -3.84 -48.67
CA ALA A 540 -15.41 -4.24 -48.07
C ALA A 540 -15.47 -4.00 -46.55
N GLY A 541 -14.41 -3.47 -45.93
CA GLY A 541 -14.37 -3.20 -44.49
C GLY A 541 -14.26 -4.46 -43.62
N LEU A 542 -13.86 -5.60 -44.20
CA LEU A 542 -13.86 -6.88 -43.49
C LEU A 542 -12.80 -7.02 -42.40
N PHE A 543 -11.88 -6.05 -42.35
CA PHE A 543 -10.80 -5.96 -41.38
C PHE A 543 -11.03 -4.90 -40.30
N ASP A 544 -12.17 -4.22 -40.29
CA ASP A 544 -12.53 -3.29 -39.23
C ASP A 544 -13.54 -3.98 -38.31
N HIS A 545 -13.29 -3.95 -37.00
CA HIS A 545 -14.25 -4.46 -36.01
C HIS A 545 -15.59 -3.71 -36.09
N ASP A 546 -15.55 -2.45 -36.51
CA ASP A 546 -16.69 -1.61 -36.87
C ASP A 546 -17.27 -1.98 -38.24
N PHE A 547 -17.42 -3.28 -38.51
CA PHE A 547 -18.17 -3.76 -39.65
C PHE A 547 -19.49 -2.99 -39.76
N PRO A 548 -19.92 -2.56 -40.96
CA PRO A 548 -20.93 -1.52 -41.06
C PRO A 548 -22.18 -1.98 -40.32
N LYS A 549 -22.79 -1.09 -39.55
CA LYS A 549 -24.23 -1.19 -39.32
C LYS A 549 -24.87 -1.18 -40.71
N TRP A 550 -25.08 -2.35 -41.32
CA TRP A 550 -25.87 -2.54 -42.55
C TRP A 550 -27.33 -2.07 -42.34
N ARG A 551 -27.70 -1.70 -41.11
CA ARG A 551 -28.92 -0.97 -40.72
C ARG A 551 -28.82 0.56 -40.74
N ARG A 552 -27.72 1.17 -41.20
CA ARG A 552 -27.87 2.47 -41.87
C ARG A 552 -28.30 2.10 -43.28
N PRO A 553 -29.57 2.33 -43.67
CA PRO A 553 -30.01 2.02 -45.03
C PRO A 553 -28.97 2.65 -45.93
N PHE A 554 -28.48 1.89 -46.90
CA PHE A 554 -27.58 2.37 -47.94
C PHE A 554 -28.07 3.75 -48.37
N LYS A 555 -27.48 4.81 -47.83
CA LYS A 555 -27.52 6.11 -48.48
C LYS A 555 -26.67 5.82 -49.68
N LYS A 556 -27.33 5.44 -50.78
CA LYS A 556 -26.77 4.91 -52.03
C LYS A 556 -25.34 5.40 -52.11
N VAL A 557 -24.38 4.52 -51.83
CA VAL A 557 -23.05 4.72 -52.38
C VAL A 557 -23.34 4.61 -53.86
N VAL A 558 -23.60 5.74 -54.49
CA VAL A 558 -23.58 5.89 -55.93
C VAL A 558 -22.14 5.55 -56.25
N MET A 559 -21.88 4.27 -56.50
CA MET A 559 -20.75 3.86 -57.30
C MET A 559 -20.90 4.69 -58.57
N PRO A 560 -20.00 5.67 -58.85
CA PRO A 560 -20.13 6.43 -60.08
C PRO A 560 -20.15 5.42 -61.22
N ALA A 561 -21.16 5.51 -62.09
CA ALA A 561 -21.40 4.57 -63.18
C ALA A 561 -20.18 4.33 -64.10
N GLY A 562 -19.15 5.19 -64.01
CA GLY A 562 -17.84 5.00 -64.65
C GLY A 562 -17.00 3.82 -64.15
N PHE A 563 -17.43 3.06 -63.13
CA PHE A 563 -16.72 1.85 -62.69
C PHE A 563 -16.86 0.67 -63.66
N PHE A 564 -17.95 0.63 -64.45
CA PHE A 564 -18.19 -0.40 -65.47
C PHE A 564 -18.00 0.08 -66.91
N ALA A 565 -17.65 1.35 -67.12
CA ALA A 565 -17.42 1.87 -68.47
C ALA A 565 -16.05 1.40 -69.03
N PRO A 566 -16.00 0.90 -70.28
CA PRO A 566 -14.75 0.60 -70.98
C PRO A 566 -13.76 1.79 -70.98
N ARG A 567 -12.46 1.50 -70.94
CA ARG A 567 -11.37 2.50 -70.78
C ARG A 567 -11.44 3.69 -71.76
N PHE A 568 -12.03 3.52 -72.94
CA PHE A 568 -12.13 4.55 -73.98
C PHE A 568 -13.24 5.61 -73.74
N LEU A 569 -14.13 5.41 -72.76
CA LEU A 569 -15.20 6.39 -72.43
C LEU A 569 -14.86 7.32 -71.25
N ARG A 570 -13.62 7.28 -70.73
CA ARG A 570 -13.19 8.20 -69.67
C ARG A 570 -12.74 9.54 -70.27
N ARG A 571 -13.69 10.47 -70.42
CA ARG A 571 -13.38 11.86 -70.82
C ARG A 571 -12.46 12.56 -69.81
N THR A 572 -11.51 13.30 -70.37
CA THR A 572 -10.62 14.26 -69.70
C THR A 572 -11.36 15.55 -69.30
N ARG A 573 -11.08 16.00 -68.06
CA ARG A 573 -11.12 17.35 -67.44
C ARG A 573 -12.00 18.46 -68.04
N PHE A 574 -12.65 19.24 -67.17
CA PHE A 574 -12.37 20.66 -66.77
C PHE A 574 -13.25 20.93 -65.51
N ALA A 575 -12.84 21.47 -64.36
CA ALA A 575 -12.11 22.68 -63.96
C ALA A 575 -13.06 23.71 -63.30
N VAL A 576 -12.61 24.27 -62.17
CA VAL A 576 -13.04 25.51 -61.50
C VAL A 576 -14.37 25.51 -60.73
N GLY A 577 -14.29 25.94 -59.46
CA GLY A 577 -15.43 26.25 -58.59
C GLY A 577 -14.99 26.48 -57.14
N GLU A 578 -14.73 27.74 -56.81
CA GLU A 578 -14.25 28.28 -55.52
C GLU A 578 -15.21 28.11 -54.31
N LYS A 579 -14.58 28.09 -53.13
CA LYS A 579 -15.00 28.64 -51.81
C LYS A 579 -16.26 28.09 -51.12
N GLU A 580 -16.03 27.37 -50.01
CA GLU A 580 -16.46 27.85 -48.69
C GLU A 580 -15.67 27.17 -47.54
N MET A 581 -14.84 27.95 -46.85
CA MET A 581 -14.06 27.52 -45.68
C MET A 581 -14.91 27.59 -44.41
N ARG A 582 -15.34 26.45 -43.87
CA ARG A 582 -15.62 26.31 -42.43
C ARG A 582 -14.37 25.74 -41.73
N LYS A 583 -13.56 26.64 -41.17
CA LYS A 583 -12.43 26.29 -40.30
C LYS A 583 -12.96 25.66 -39.01
N ARG A 584 -12.85 24.33 -38.89
CA ARG A 584 -12.80 23.66 -37.58
C ARG A 584 -11.36 23.76 -37.07
N SER A 585 -11.19 24.57 -36.03
CA SER A 585 -9.95 24.71 -35.26
C SER A 585 -9.57 23.38 -34.61
N TRP A 586 -8.65 22.65 -35.23
CA TRP A 586 -7.76 21.75 -34.51
C TRP A 586 -6.49 22.53 -34.23
N GLY A 587 -6.16 22.70 -32.94
CA GLY A 587 -4.94 23.35 -32.48
C GLY A 587 -3.71 22.64 -33.06
N ARG A 588 -3.17 23.22 -34.14
CA ARG A 588 -1.78 23.01 -34.52
C ARG A 588 -0.95 23.91 -33.63
N LEU A 589 -0.14 23.31 -32.76
CA LEU A 589 1.07 23.96 -32.25
C LEU A 589 1.86 24.50 -33.45
N SER A 590 1.98 25.81 -33.49
CA SER A 590 2.67 26.56 -34.54
C SER A 590 4.17 26.26 -34.50
N ARG A 591 4.68 25.61 -35.55
CA ARG A 591 6.05 25.80 -36.01
C ARG A 591 6.09 27.09 -36.85
N ARG A 592 6.62 28.15 -36.27
CA ARG A 592 7.12 29.41 -36.88
C ARG A 592 8.01 30.02 -35.80
N GLU A 593 9.20 30.54 -36.01
CA GLU A 593 9.98 30.95 -37.18
C GLU A 593 11.45 30.84 -36.77
N GLY A 594 12.29 30.25 -37.62
CA GLY A 594 13.75 30.33 -37.51
C GLY A 594 14.25 31.00 -38.78
N GLY A 595 14.45 32.31 -38.69
CA GLY A 595 14.77 33.20 -39.80
C GLY A 595 16.13 32.90 -40.44
N MET A 596 16.18 33.14 -41.75
CA MET A 596 17.42 33.25 -42.52
C MET A 596 18.30 34.37 -41.97
N GLY A 597 19.61 34.16 -42.11
CA GLY A 597 20.65 35.01 -41.57
C GLY A 597 20.77 36.40 -42.20
N GLY A 598 21.33 37.29 -41.38
CA GLY A 598 21.95 38.53 -41.77
C GLY A 598 23.32 38.59 -41.10
N VAL A 599 24.37 38.51 -41.93
CA VAL A 599 25.77 38.71 -41.58
C VAL A 599 25.99 40.21 -41.36
N THR A 600 26.50 40.61 -40.19
CA THR A 600 27.28 41.85 -40.05
C THR A 600 28.36 41.66 -38.98
N ASN A 601 29.61 41.84 -39.45
CA ASN A 601 30.85 41.95 -38.69
C ASN A 601 30.81 43.09 -37.67
N LEU A 602 31.18 42.80 -36.42
CA LEU A 602 31.97 43.63 -35.49
C LEU A 602 32.62 42.59 -34.54
N GLY A 603 33.93 42.40 -34.48
CA GLY A 603 34.94 43.39 -34.17
C GLY A 603 35.08 43.51 -32.65
N GLY A 604 35.87 42.64 -32.02
CA GLY A 604 36.06 42.64 -30.56
C GLY A 604 37.03 41.57 -30.09
N GLU A 605 38.31 41.91 -30.07
CA GLU A 605 39.38 41.19 -29.38
C GLU A 605 39.10 41.09 -27.88
N CYS A 606 39.43 39.95 -27.26
CA CYS A 606 40.26 39.87 -26.05
C CYS A 606 40.50 38.40 -25.61
N LYS A 607 41.80 38.02 -25.61
CA LYS A 607 42.56 37.23 -24.62
C LYS A 607 41.73 36.26 -23.76
N GLY A 608 41.85 34.94 -23.84
CA GLY A 608 43.08 34.15 -23.72
C GLY A 608 43.17 33.61 -22.28
N HIS A 609 42.91 32.31 -22.08
CA HIS A 609 43.55 31.52 -21.02
C HIS A 609 43.47 30.01 -21.24
N HIS A 610 44.57 29.39 -20.83
CA HIS A 610 45.00 28.00 -20.90
C HIS A 610 44.02 26.91 -20.46
N VAL A 611 43.96 25.87 -21.30
CA VAL A 611 44.22 24.45 -21.01
C VAL A 611 44.45 24.06 -19.54
N SER A 612 43.65 23.11 -19.03
CA SER A 612 44.19 21.91 -18.37
C SER A 612 43.18 20.76 -18.47
N LEU A 613 43.59 19.71 -19.18
CA LEU A 613 43.01 18.37 -19.12
C LEU A 613 43.55 17.67 -17.87
N TYR A 614 42.64 17.09 -17.09
CA TYR A 614 42.80 15.81 -16.40
C TYR A 614 41.44 15.12 -16.37
#